data_AF-D7CXP0-F1
#
_entry.id   AF-D7CXP0-F1
#
_cell.length_a   1.000
_cell.length_b   1.000
_cell.length_c   1.000
_cell.angle_alpha   90.00
_cell.angle_beta   90.00
_cell.angle_gamma   90.00
#
_symmetry.space_group_name_H-M   'P 1'
#
loop_
_entity.id
_entity.type
_entity.pdbx_description
1 polymer ?
#
loop_
_entity_poly.entity_id
_entity_poly.type
_entity_poly.pdbx_seq_one_letter_code
_entity_poly.pdbx_strand_id
1 'polypeptide(L)'
;MAAIAALLARDDVLILDTETTGLKSAEVIELALLSTRGEVLLDTLVRPKVMRLNPYAARVHRITLAELADRPTWPEVLPELRRLAERATVLAWNAPFDARMLEATSAAWGLPHPRLLFACAMRLYARARGRRSYGLHRALADEGLSELLECYASHRARGDVQFVLEVLRAALRTPQR
;
A
#
# COMPACT_ATOMS: atom_id res chain seq x y z
N MET A 1 -6.44 16.12 -11.67
CA MET A 1 -5.12 16.16 -12.33
C MET A 1 -4.10 16.98 -11.56
N ALA A 2 -4.28 18.30 -11.35
CA ALA A 2 -3.31 19.15 -10.64
C ALA A 2 -2.86 18.60 -9.26
N ALA A 3 -3.79 18.09 -8.45
CA ALA A 3 -3.46 17.51 -7.13
C ALA A 3 -2.55 16.27 -7.21
N ILE A 4 -2.73 15.41 -8.22
CA ILE A 4 -1.87 14.23 -8.43
C ILE A 4 -0.47 14.68 -8.84
N ALA A 5 -0.39 15.63 -9.78
CA ALA A 5 0.89 16.18 -10.22
C ALA A 5 1.68 16.83 -9.07
N ALA A 6 1.00 17.62 -8.23
CA ALA A 6 1.61 18.26 -7.07
C ALA A 6 2.14 17.26 -6.04
N LEU A 7 1.47 16.12 -5.84
CA LEU A 7 1.97 15.06 -4.96
C LEU A 7 3.17 14.32 -5.56
N LEU A 8 3.11 13.95 -6.85
CA LEU A 8 4.20 13.21 -7.49
C LEU A 8 5.48 14.04 -7.69
N ALA A 9 5.38 15.37 -7.68
CA ALA A 9 6.53 16.28 -7.76
C ALA A 9 7.30 16.45 -6.44
N ARG A 10 6.77 15.91 -5.33
CA ARG A 10 7.35 16.05 -4.00
C ARG A 10 8.24 14.86 -3.64
N ASP A 11 9.34 15.14 -2.96
CA ASP A 11 10.25 14.13 -2.41
C ASP A 11 9.80 13.58 -1.04
N ASP A 12 8.93 14.30 -0.35
CA ASP A 12 8.34 13.92 0.94
C ASP A 12 7.00 13.18 0.79
N VAL A 13 6.79 12.51 -0.34
CA VAL A 13 5.62 11.66 -0.58
C VAL A 13 6.07 10.22 -0.79
N LEU A 14 5.52 9.32 0.03
CA LEU A 14 5.82 7.90 0.00
C LEU A 14 4.57 7.12 -0.34
N ILE A 15 4.68 6.11 -1.20
CA ILE A 15 3.59 5.21 -1.56
C ILE A 15 3.70 3.97 -0.68
N LEU A 16 2.62 3.64 0.01
CA LEU A 16 2.54 2.52 0.94
C LEU A 16 1.44 1.55 0.51
N ASP A 17 1.73 0.27 0.67
CA ASP A 17 0.74 -0.81 0.59
C ASP A 17 1.02 -1.86 1.66
N THR A 18 -0.04 -2.55 2.10
CA THR A 18 0.03 -3.62 3.10
C THR A 18 -0.74 -4.86 2.68
N GLU A 19 -0.11 -6.02 2.83
CA GLU A 19 -0.82 -7.29 2.92
C GLU A 19 -1.04 -7.67 4.37
N THR A 20 -2.14 -8.35 4.65
CA THR A 20 -2.61 -8.57 6.02
C THR A 20 -3.15 -9.97 6.24
N THR A 21 -3.22 -10.40 7.50
CA THR A 21 -3.82 -11.70 7.85
C THR A 21 -5.33 -11.78 7.54
N GLY A 22 -5.98 -10.67 7.19
CA GLY A 22 -7.42 -10.59 6.90
C GLY A 22 -7.94 -9.15 6.79
N LEU A 23 -9.26 -8.95 6.69
CA LEU A 23 -9.84 -7.63 6.36
C LEU A 23 -10.31 -6.78 7.56
N LYS A 24 -10.38 -7.33 8.78
CA LYS A 24 -10.97 -6.64 9.95
C LYS A 24 -10.08 -6.68 11.18
N SER A 25 -10.10 -7.80 11.91
CA SER A 25 -9.20 -8.06 13.04
C SER A 25 -7.95 -8.74 12.50
N ALA A 26 -7.08 -7.95 11.89
CA ALA A 26 -5.94 -8.45 11.14
C ALA A 26 -4.66 -7.68 11.51
N GLU A 27 -3.54 -8.32 11.19
CA GLU A 27 -2.20 -7.81 11.36
C GLU A 27 -1.54 -7.67 9.98
N VAL A 28 -0.68 -6.67 9.82
CA VAL A 28 0.18 -6.51 8.65
C VAL A 28 1.18 -7.67 8.60
N ILE A 29 1.30 -8.29 7.42
CA ILE A 29 2.22 -9.40 7.13
C ILE A 29 3.15 -9.13 5.95
N GLU A 30 2.88 -8.10 5.17
CA GLU A 30 3.79 -7.53 4.18
C GLU A 30 3.60 -6.02 4.16
N LEU A 31 4.70 -5.29 4.01
CA LEU A 31 4.71 -3.84 3.98
C LEU A 31 5.73 -3.39 2.94
N ALA A 32 5.28 -2.53 2.02
CA ALA A 32 6.15 -1.88 1.06
C ALA A 32 6.03 -0.36 1.14
N LEU A 33 7.13 0.33 0.91
CA LEU A 33 7.23 1.78 0.89
C LEU A 33 8.10 2.23 -0.29
N LEU A 34 7.55 3.05 -1.16
CA LEU A 34 8.16 3.49 -2.42
C LEU A 34 8.19 5.02 -2.49
N SER A 35 9.28 5.62 -2.95
CA SER A 35 9.29 7.07 -3.23
C SER A 35 8.56 7.40 -4.54
N THR A 36 8.16 8.66 -4.74
CA THR A 36 7.60 9.15 -6.02
C THR A 36 8.58 9.02 -7.20
N ARG A 37 9.87 8.84 -6.92
CA ARG A 37 10.93 8.56 -7.90
C ARG A 37 11.00 7.07 -8.29
N GLY A 38 10.32 6.20 -7.54
CA GLY A 38 10.32 4.75 -7.76
C GLY A 38 11.40 4.01 -6.98
N GLU A 39 12.01 4.63 -5.97
CA GLU A 39 12.97 3.99 -5.08
C GLU A 39 12.23 3.19 -4.00
N VAL A 40 12.64 1.93 -3.80
CA VAL A 40 12.09 1.09 -2.72
C VAL A 40 12.82 1.42 -1.43
N LEU A 41 12.10 1.98 -0.47
CA LEU A 41 12.63 2.40 0.83
C LEU A 41 12.43 1.34 1.91
N LEU A 42 11.35 0.55 1.79
CA LEU A 42 11.06 -0.57 2.66
C LEU A 42 10.31 -1.63 1.87
N ASP A 43 10.68 -2.89 2.05
CA ASP A 43 10.04 -4.06 1.44
C ASP A 43 10.30 -5.25 2.35
N THR A 44 9.31 -5.61 3.16
CA THR A 44 9.48 -6.66 4.16
C THR A 44 8.20 -7.43 4.40
N LEU A 45 8.36 -8.74 4.59
CA LEU A 45 7.37 -9.54 5.29
C LEU A 45 7.44 -9.25 6.79
N VAL A 46 6.31 -9.45 7.48
CA VAL A 46 6.17 -9.20 8.91
C VAL A 46 5.54 -10.42 9.57
N ARG A 47 6.16 -10.93 10.62
CA ARG A 47 5.60 -12.04 11.39
C ARG A 47 4.44 -11.53 12.27
N PRO A 48 3.19 -12.01 12.08
CA PRO A 48 2.07 -11.62 12.93
C PRO A 48 2.20 -12.23 14.32
N LYS A 49 1.53 -11.64 15.30
CA LYS A 49 1.49 -12.16 16.68
C LYS A 49 0.79 -13.50 16.75
N VAL A 50 -0.28 -13.66 15.95
CA VAL A 50 -1.00 -14.92 15.79
C VAL A 50 -0.69 -15.50 14.40
N MET A 51 -0.05 -16.67 14.36
CA MET A 51 0.30 -17.39 13.13
C MET A 51 -0.94 -18.05 12.48
N ARG A 52 -1.89 -17.22 12.02
CA ARG A 52 -3.12 -17.65 11.36
C ARG A 52 -3.50 -16.66 10.26
N LEU A 53 -3.78 -17.19 9.07
CA LEU A 53 -4.27 -16.41 7.94
C LEU A 53 -5.75 -16.67 7.68
N ASN A 54 -6.47 -15.64 7.29
CA ASN A 54 -7.78 -15.79 6.68
C ASN A 54 -7.60 -16.46 5.30
N PRO A 55 -8.30 -17.58 4.99
CA PRO A 55 -8.13 -18.28 3.71
C PRO A 55 -8.43 -17.44 2.47
N TYR A 56 -9.31 -16.45 2.57
CA TYR A 56 -9.61 -15.53 1.47
C TYR A 56 -8.44 -14.58 1.21
N ALA A 57 -7.88 -13.97 2.26
CA ALA A 57 -6.70 -13.12 2.13
C ALA A 57 -5.50 -13.91 1.59
N ALA A 58 -5.26 -15.11 2.14
CA ALA A 58 -4.19 -16.01 1.69
C ALA A 58 -4.29 -16.39 0.21
N ARG A 59 -5.50 -16.53 -0.34
CA ARG A 59 -5.69 -16.81 -1.77
C ARG A 59 -5.32 -15.61 -2.65
N VAL A 60 -5.51 -14.41 -2.14
CA VAL A 60 -5.28 -13.16 -2.86
C VAL A 60 -3.79 -12.83 -2.87
N HIS A 61 -3.14 -12.75 -1.71
CA HIS A 61 -1.73 -12.38 -1.60
C HIS A 61 -0.74 -13.54 -1.74
N ARG A 62 -1.21 -14.78 -1.57
CA ARG A 62 -0.44 -16.04 -1.69
C ARG A 62 0.73 -16.24 -0.71
N ILE A 63 1.00 -15.27 0.16
CA ILE A 63 1.92 -15.42 1.30
C ILE A 63 1.47 -16.56 2.24
N THR A 64 2.41 -17.45 2.57
CA THR A 64 2.20 -18.58 3.46
C THR A 64 2.70 -18.31 4.88
N LEU A 65 2.20 -19.05 5.88
CA LEU A 65 2.70 -18.96 7.26
C LEU A 65 4.18 -19.36 7.38
N ALA A 66 4.66 -20.27 6.53
CA ALA A 66 6.06 -20.69 6.52
C ALA A 66 6.98 -19.53 6.10
N GLU A 67 6.58 -18.73 5.10
CA GLU A 67 7.33 -17.54 4.69
C GLU A 67 7.41 -16.47 5.78
N LEU A 68 6.48 -16.47 6.74
CA LEU A 68 6.38 -15.49 7.82
C LEU A 68 7.11 -15.92 9.10
N ALA A 69 7.42 -17.21 9.27
CA ALA A 69 7.86 -17.78 10.55
C ALA A 69 9.13 -17.12 11.11
N ASP A 70 10.08 -16.80 10.22
CA ASP A 70 11.40 -16.24 10.57
C ASP A 70 11.54 -14.76 10.18
N ARG A 71 10.41 -14.07 9.96
CA ARG A 71 10.37 -12.65 9.57
C ARG A 71 10.38 -11.74 10.79
N PRO A 72 10.86 -10.49 10.65
CA PRO A 72 10.80 -9.52 11.73
C PRO A 72 9.35 -9.33 12.19
N THR A 73 9.17 -9.15 13.48
CA THR A 73 7.88 -8.86 14.10
C THR A 73 7.53 -7.38 13.96
N TRP A 74 6.28 -7.04 14.23
CA TRP A 74 5.83 -5.63 14.17
C TRP A 74 6.65 -4.67 15.05
N PRO A 75 7.03 -5.00 16.31
CA PRO A 75 7.94 -4.17 17.11
C PRO A 75 9.30 -3.88 16.46
N GLU A 76 9.79 -4.78 15.60
CA GLU A 76 11.08 -4.62 14.91
C GLU A 76 10.94 -3.75 13.65
N VAL A 77 9.79 -3.81 12.97
CA VAL A 77 9.53 -3.06 11.72
C VAL A 77 9.02 -1.64 11.97
N LEU A 78 8.19 -1.44 12.99
CA LEU A 78 7.53 -0.16 13.26
C LEU A 78 8.50 1.03 13.42
N PRO A 79 9.65 0.91 14.13
CA PRO A 79 10.59 2.02 14.27
C PRO A 79 11.12 2.52 12.93
N GLU A 80 11.45 1.60 12.03
CA GLU A 80 11.98 1.93 10.70
C GLU A 80 10.91 2.58 9.81
N LEU A 81 9.69 2.02 9.80
CA LEU A 81 8.56 2.63 9.10
C LEU A 81 8.32 4.08 9.57
N ARG A 82 8.34 4.31 10.89
CA ARG A 82 8.14 5.66 11.46
C ARG A 82 9.26 6.61 11.08
N ARG A 83 10.51 6.14 11.06
CA ARG A 83 11.67 6.93 10.66
C ARG A 83 11.59 7.33 9.19
N LEU A 84 11.28 6.38 8.30
CA LEU A 84 11.16 6.64 6.87
C LEU A 84 9.99 7.58 6.54
N ALA A 85 8.85 7.38 7.20
CA ALA A 85 7.67 8.21 7.00
C ALA A 85 7.65 9.49 7.86
N GLU A 86 8.73 9.80 8.57
CA GLU A 86 8.81 11.01 9.38
C GLU A 86 8.69 12.23 8.47
N ARG A 87 7.70 13.10 8.75
CA ARG A 87 7.36 14.30 7.96
C ARG A 87 6.92 14.02 6.51
N ALA A 88 6.80 12.77 6.10
CA ALA A 88 6.29 12.41 4.78
C ALA A 88 4.76 12.36 4.76
N THR A 89 4.19 12.64 3.59
CA THR A 89 2.80 12.26 3.27
C THR A 89 2.80 10.84 2.72
N VAL A 90 2.08 9.94 3.37
CA VAL A 90 1.91 8.55 2.95
C VAL A 90 0.71 8.44 2.03
N LEU A 91 0.95 8.12 0.78
CA LEU A 91 -0.05 7.86 -0.23
C LEU A 91 -0.32 6.36 -0.31
N ALA A 92 -1.57 5.95 -0.13
CA ALA A 92 -1.97 4.56 -0.35
C ALA A 92 -3.20 4.52 -1.26
N TRP A 93 -3.37 3.46 -2.04
CA TRP A 93 -4.51 3.35 -2.94
C TRP A 93 -5.81 3.45 -2.14
N ASN A 94 -5.98 2.56 -1.17
CA ASN A 94 -7.10 2.57 -0.24
C ASN A 94 -6.65 3.01 1.17
N ALA A 95 -6.07 4.19 1.30
CA ALA A 95 -5.48 4.67 2.57
C ALA A 95 -6.27 4.44 3.86
N PRO A 96 -7.62 4.55 3.92
CA PRO A 96 -8.36 4.21 5.14
C PRO A 96 -8.20 2.74 5.57
N PHE A 97 -7.98 1.83 4.63
CA PHE A 97 -7.68 0.43 4.92
C PHE A 97 -6.30 0.29 5.54
N ASP A 98 -5.25 0.75 4.86
CA ASP A 98 -3.87 0.64 5.33
C ASP A 98 -3.66 1.32 6.69
N ALA A 99 -4.18 2.54 6.87
CA ALA A 99 -4.12 3.24 8.15
C ALA A 99 -4.70 2.40 9.29
N ARG A 100 -5.91 1.85 9.09
CA ARG A 100 -6.57 0.98 10.06
C ARG A 100 -5.79 -0.32 10.32
N MET A 101 -5.13 -0.90 9.30
CA MET A 101 -4.32 -2.11 9.47
C MET A 101 -3.05 -1.85 10.27
N LEU A 102 -2.36 -0.74 10.02
CA LEU A 102 -1.19 -0.33 10.82
C LEU A 102 -1.57 -0.03 12.28
N GLU A 103 -2.73 0.59 12.49
CA GLU A 103 -3.32 0.84 13.81
C GLU A 103 -3.66 -0.46 14.55
N ALA A 104 -4.40 -1.35 13.90
CA ALA A 104 -4.80 -2.64 14.46
C ALA A 104 -3.59 -3.52 14.79
N THR A 105 -2.58 -3.54 13.92
CA THR A 105 -1.32 -4.26 14.17
C THR A 105 -0.60 -3.68 15.37
N SER A 106 -0.46 -2.35 15.46
CA SER A 106 0.16 -1.72 16.63
C SER A 106 -0.59 -2.03 17.92
N ALA A 107 -1.92 -1.98 17.91
CA ALA A 107 -2.76 -2.34 19.04
C ALA A 107 -2.58 -3.82 19.47
N ALA A 108 -2.50 -4.76 18.52
CA ALA A 108 -2.29 -6.18 18.81
C ALA A 108 -0.96 -6.45 19.55
N TRP A 109 0.06 -5.62 19.28
CA TRP A 109 1.36 -5.68 19.92
C TRP A 109 1.52 -4.77 21.14
N GLY A 110 0.47 -4.02 21.53
CA GLY A 110 0.54 -3.07 22.64
C GLY A 110 1.47 -1.88 22.37
N LEU A 111 1.65 -1.52 21.10
CA LEU A 111 2.52 -0.42 20.65
C LEU A 111 1.70 0.85 20.40
N PRO A 112 2.35 2.04 20.49
CA PRO A 112 1.70 3.29 20.14
C PRO A 112 1.23 3.33 18.68
N HIS A 113 0.16 4.09 18.44
CA HIS A 113 -0.33 4.39 17.11
C HIS A 113 0.80 4.90 16.19
N PRO A 114 0.94 4.41 14.94
CA PRO A 114 2.03 4.80 14.03
C PRO A 114 2.06 6.30 13.68
N ARG A 115 0.88 6.93 13.61
CA ARG A 115 0.64 8.38 13.40
C ARG A 115 1.21 8.89 12.06
N LEU A 116 0.99 8.11 10.99
CA LEU A 116 1.37 8.51 9.64
C LEU A 116 0.33 9.47 9.03
N LEU A 117 0.79 10.44 8.24
CA LEU A 117 -0.09 11.39 7.53
C LEU A 117 -0.54 10.79 6.20
N PHE A 118 -1.77 10.30 6.13
CA PHE A 118 -2.27 9.62 4.93
C PHE A 118 -2.97 10.53 3.91
N ALA A 119 -2.71 10.27 2.63
CA ALA A 119 -3.49 10.69 1.48
C ALA A 119 -4.00 9.46 0.70
N CYS A 120 -5.19 9.56 0.10
CA CYS A 120 -5.81 8.43 -0.60
C CYS A 120 -5.73 8.58 -2.12
N ALA A 121 -4.85 7.79 -2.76
CA ALA A 121 -4.66 7.81 -4.21
C ALA A 121 -5.94 7.38 -4.95
N MET A 122 -6.69 6.39 -4.46
CA MET A 122 -7.96 5.98 -5.06
C MET A 122 -8.95 7.14 -5.16
N ARG A 123 -9.09 7.95 -4.10
CA ARG A 123 -10.04 9.07 -4.09
C ARG A 123 -9.59 10.19 -5.04
N LEU A 124 -8.30 10.49 -5.08
CA LEU A 124 -7.72 11.47 -5.99
C LEU A 124 -7.93 11.05 -7.45
N TYR A 125 -7.59 9.80 -7.76
CA TYR A 125 -7.76 9.21 -9.09
C TYR A 125 -9.24 9.13 -9.48
N ALA A 126 -10.09 8.57 -8.63
CA ALA A 126 -11.52 8.46 -8.89
C ALA A 126 -12.15 9.83 -9.17
N ARG A 127 -11.83 10.84 -8.36
CA ARG A 127 -12.32 12.21 -8.58
C ARG A 127 -11.86 12.76 -9.93
N ALA A 128 -10.60 12.53 -10.32
CA ALA A 128 -10.08 12.95 -11.62
C ALA A 128 -10.81 12.26 -12.80
N ARG A 129 -11.34 11.06 -12.57
CA ARG A 129 -12.14 10.26 -13.50
C ARG A 129 -13.66 10.41 -13.31
N GLY A 130 -14.13 11.41 -12.55
CA GLY A 130 -15.56 11.66 -12.34
C GLY A 130 -16.30 10.58 -11.52
N ARG A 131 -15.58 9.80 -10.70
CA ARG A 131 -16.11 8.70 -9.88
C ARG A 131 -15.88 8.93 -8.39
N ARG A 132 -16.60 8.17 -7.55
CA ARG A 132 -16.46 8.17 -6.08
C ARG A 132 -15.36 7.23 -5.57
N SER A 133 -15.10 6.14 -6.28
CA SER A 133 -14.07 5.15 -5.97
C SER A 133 -13.59 4.47 -7.25
N TYR A 134 -12.46 3.78 -7.16
CA TYR A 134 -11.84 3.05 -8.27
C TYR A 134 -11.01 1.88 -7.76
N GLY A 135 -11.19 0.68 -8.30
CA GLY A 135 -10.28 -0.45 -8.01
C GLY A 135 -8.94 -0.25 -8.74
N LEU A 136 -7.82 -0.63 -8.11
CA LEU A 136 -6.48 -0.46 -8.68
C LEU A 136 -6.33 -1.25 -9.99
N HIS A 137 -6.73 -2.52 -10.00
CA HIS A 137 -6.80 -3.34 -11.22
C HIS A 137 -7.56 -2.66 -12.37
N ARG A 138 -8.71 -2.04 -12.07
CA ARG A 138 -9.50 -1.34 -13.08
C ARG A 138 -8.78 -0.07 -13.57
N ALA A 139 -8.13 0.66 -12.67
CA ALA A 139 -7.35 1.83 -13.03
C ALA A 139 -6.17 1.45 -13.95
N LEU A 140 -5.44 0.38 -13.65
CA LEU A 140 -4.39 -0.17 -14.53
C LEU A 140 -4.93 -0.43 -15.94
N ALA A 141 -6.05 -1.15 -16.05
CA ALA A 141 -6.67 -1.46 -17.33
C ALA A 141 -7.10 -0.20 -18.10
N ASP A 142 -7.76 0.74 -17.41
CA ASP A 142 -8.27 1.97 -18.03
C ASP A 142 -7.14 2.94 -18.46
N GLU A 143 -5.97 2.88 -17.81
CA GLU A 143 -4.76 3.62 -18.20
C GLU A 143 -3.91 2.89 -19.26
N GLY A 144 -4.36 1.74 -19.76
CA GLY A 144 -3.65 0.96 -20.78
C GLY A 144 -2.42 0.20 -20.28
N LEU A 145 -2.31 -0.02 -18.96
CA LEU A 145 -1.21 -0.74 -18.31
C LEU A 145 -1.49 -2.23 -18.16
N SER A 146 -2.19 -2.82 -19.14
CA SER A 146 -2.67 -4.21 -19.05
C SER A 146 -1.55 -5.25 -18.97
N GLU A 147 -0.38 -4.92 -19.50
CA GLU A 147 0.85 -5.74 -19.39
C GLU A 147 1.31 -5.95 -17.93
N LEU A 148 0.95 -5.03 -17.03
CA LEU A 148 1.26 -5.14 -15.61
C LEU A 148 0.24 -6.00 -14.84
N LEU A 149 -0.91 -6.33 -15.45
CA LEU A 149 -1.99 -7.08 -14.79
C LEU A 149 -1.62 -8.54 -14.51
N GLU A 150 -0.74 -9.14 -15.30
CA GLU A 150 -0.23 -10.49 -15.02
C GLU A 150 0.53 -10.52 -13.69
N CYS A 151 1.32 -9.48 -13.40
CA CYS A 151 2.02 -9.31 -12.13
C CYS A 151 1.06 -8.96 -10.97
N TYR A 152 -0.08 -8.30 -11.25
CA TYR A 152 -1.12 -7.99 -10.26
C TYR A 152 -1.82 -9.24 -9.70
N ALA A 153 -1.80 -10.37 -10.42
CA ALA A 153 -2.51 -11.59 -10.02
C ALA A 153 -2.05 -12.17 -8.67
N SER A 154 -0.85 -11.82 -8.22
CA SER A 154 -0.39 -11.99 -6.84
C SER A 154 -0.36 -10.61 -6.18
N HIS A 155 -1.37 -10.30 -5.38
CA HIS A 155 -1.42 -9.09 -4.56
C HIS A 155 -0.23 -9.09 -3.60
N ARG A 156 0.79 -8.31 -3.94
CA ARG A 156 2.03 -8.21 -3.17
C ARG A 156 2.30 -6.75 -2.98
N ALA A 157 2.58 -6.35 -1.74
CA ALA A 157 2.68 -4.92 -1.40
C ALA A 157 3.70 -4.19 -2.28
N ARG A 158 4.85 -4.84 -2.58
CA ARG A 158 5.88 -4.29 -3.47
C ARG A 158 5.36 -4.01 -4.88
N GLY A 159 4.59 -4.94 -5.45
CA GLY A 159 3.99 -4.75 -6.78
C GLY A 159 2.91 -3.67 -6.74
N ASP A 160 2.07 -3.68 -5.72
CA ASP A 160 0.95 -2.77 -5.59
C ASP A 160 1.40 -1.30 -5.45
N VAL A 161 2.46 -1.01 -4.68
CA VAL A 161 3.02 0.36 -4.65
C VAL A 161 3.56 0.82 -6.01
N GLN A 162 4.13 -0.10 -6.80
CA GLN A 162 4.59 0.21 -8.16
C GLN A 162 3.41 0.48 -9.10
N PHE A 163 2.35 -0.33 -9.03
CA PHE A 163 1.14 -0.12 -9.82
C PHE A 163 0.46 1.20 -9.48
N VAL A 164 0.41 1.58 -8.20
CA VAL A 164 -0.10 2.90 -7.79
C VAL A 164 0.70 4.02 -8.44
N LEU A 165 2.04 3.95 -8.39
CA LEU A 165 2.91 4.96 -9.00
C LEU A 165 2.67 5.06 -10.51
N GLU A 166 2.61 3.93 -11.21
CA GLU A 166 2.44 3.89 -12.66
C GLU A 166 1.04 4.36 -13.10
N VAL A 167 -0.02 3.98 -12.38
CA VAL A 167 -1.37 4.51 -12.63
C VAL A 167 -1.41 6.02 -12.49
N LEU A 168 -0.81 6.57 -11.44
CA LEU A 168 -0.81 8.02 -11.22
C LEU A 168 0.02 8.75 -12.28
N ARG A 169 1.16 8.19 -12.71
CA ARG A 169 1.97 8.73 -13.81
C ARG A 169 1.25 8.66 -15.15
N ALA A 170 0.62 7.52 -15.47
CA ALA A 170 -0.17 7.34 -16.69
C ALA A 170 -1.34 8.32 -16.74
N ALA A 171 -2.04 8.51 -15.61
CA ALA A 171 -3.13 9.47 -15.53
C ALA A 171 -2.68 10.88 -15.93
N LEU A 172 -1.47 11.31 -15.56
CA LEU A 172 -0.92 12.63 -15.94
C LEU A 172 -0.60 12.76 -17.44
N ARG A 173 -0.31 11.65 -18.13
CA ARG A 173 0.01 11.64 -19.57
C ARG A 173 -1.25 11.66 -20.45
N THR A 174 -2.36 11.15 -19.95
CA THR A 174 -3.61 11.01 -20.72
C THR A 174 -4.55 12.18 -20.44
N PRO A 175 -4.79 13.10 -21.41
CA PRO A 175 -5.79 14.15 -21.26
C PRO A 175 -7.17 13.55 -21.03
N GLN A 176 -8.04 14.26 -20.30
CA GLN A 176 -9.43 13.85 -20.11
C GLN A 176 -10.12 13.63 -21.48
N ARG A 177 -10.65 12.43 -21.70
CA ARG A 177 -11.65 12.18 -22.75
C ARG A 177 -13.03 12.60 -22.24
#